data_AF-A0A932NHE8-F1
#
_entry.id   AF-A0A932NHE8-F1
#
_cell.length_a   1.000
_cell.length_b   1.000
_cell.length_c   1.000
_cell.angle_alpha   90.00
_cell.angle_beta   90.00
_cell.angle_gamma   90.00
#
_symmetry.space_group_name_H-M   'P 1'
#
loop_
_entity.id
_entity.type
_entity.pdbx_description
1 polymer ?
#
loop_
_entity_poly.entity_id
_entity_poly.type
_entity_poly.pdbx_seq_one_letter_code
_entity_poly.pdbx_strand_id
1 'polypeptide(L)'
;MKKSIAVTALCLLALSLVFSACSDSTTSTPAPTLYERVGGTTMITDPSNPSTMIEKGRLTLRSVVDSSILVIAADAQLAKYFPVLFAELGASNTSGLSALSKNFTDFLCSATGSKNTAYSYTGKSMKDAHNPASNSRMGALADSADFDKFVGDIGVGLAQNGVTVSNNKQLVDDLVALLNTTKADIVQR
;
A
#
# COMPACT_ATOMS: atom_id res chain seq x y z
N MET A 1 7.40 26.86 -85.26
CA MET A 1 8.88 26.99 -85.26
C MET A 1 9.29 27.97 -84.16
N LYS A 2 10.10 27.51 -83.19
CA LYS A 2 10.84 28.24 -82.13
C LYS A 2 10.74 27.42 -80.84
N LYS A 3 11.78 27.11 -80.06
CA LYS A 3 13.24 27.13 -80.15
C LYS A 3 13.65 26.35 -78.88
N SER A 4 14.49 25.33 -78.98
CA SER A 4 15.01 24.58 -77.83
C SER A 4 16.09 25.38 -77.11
N ILE A 5 16.03 25.47 -75.78
CA ILE A 5 17.18 25.77 -74.91
C ILE A 5 17.07 24.85 -73.69
N ALA A 6 18.12 24.06 -73.48
CA ALA A 6 18.32 23.19 -72.34
C ALA A 6 18.97 23.96 -71.17
N VAL A 7 18.93 23.38 -69.97
CA VAL A 7 20.07 23.19 -69.02
C VAL A 7 19.64 23.29 -67.54
N THR A 8 20.01 22.24 -66.80
CA THR A 8 20.20 22.06 -65.34
C THR A 8 19.01 21.97 -64.40
N ALA A 9 18.79 20.73 -63.93
CA ALA A 9 18.27 20.41 -62.61
C ALA A 9 19.43 20.31 -61.60
N LEU A 10 19.29 20.91 -60.41
CA LEU A 10 19.72 20.30 -59.15
C LEU A 10 19.06 21.01 -57.95
N CYS A 11 18.42 20.21 -57.11
CA CYS A 11 17.84 20.55 -55.81
C CYS A 11 18.86 21.15 -54.85
N LEU A 12 18.45 22.10 -53.99
CA LEU A 12 18.35 21.86 -52.53
C LEU A 12 17.81 23.09 -51.80
N LEU A 13 17.03 22.76 -50.77
CA LEU A 13 16.15 23.56 -49.95
C LEU A 13 16.84 23.89 -48.61
N ALA A 14 16.31 24.91 -47.91
CA ALA A 14 16.31 25.06 -46.44
C ALA A 14 17.60 25.65 -45.81
N LEU A 15 17.61 26.34 -44.66
CA LEU A 15 16.59 26.76 -43.70
C LEU A 15 17.24 27.82 -42.81
N SER A 16 16.56 28.92 -42.52
CA SER A 16 16.97 29.91 -41.51
C SER A 16 16.70 29.37 -40.11
N LEU A 17 17.77 29.09 -39.35
CA LEU A 17 17.69 28.70 -37.93
C LEU A 17 17.64 29.95 -37.05
N VAL A 18 16.46 30.26 -36.52
CA VAL A 18 16.30 31.10 -35.33
C VAL A 18 16.49 30.23 -34.09
N PHE A 19 17.49 30.55 -33.28
CA PHE A 19 17.71 29.89 -31.99
C PHE A 19 16.65 30.33 -30.99
N SER A 20 15.63 29.49 -30.79
CA SER A 20 14.75 29.57 -29.62
C SER A 20 15.43 28.83 -28.47
N ALA A 21 15.99 29.57 -27.51
CA ALA A 21 16.50 29.02 -26.27
C ALA A 21 15.32 28.64 -25.36
N CYS A 22 14.90 27.37 -25.41
CA CYS A 22 14.05 26.79 -24.37
C CYS A 22 14.94 26.45 -23.16
N SER A 23 14.72 27.12 -22.04
CA SER A 23 15.20 26.65 -20.75
C SER A 23 14.40 25.41 -20.36
N ASP A 24 15.03 24.24 -20.36
CA ASP A 24 14.44 22.99 -19.86
C ASP A 24 14.14 23.11 -18.36
N SER A 25 12.95 23.60 -18.02
CA SER A 25 12.34 23.36 -16.72
C SER A 25 11.74 21.96 -16.75
N THR A 26 12.56 20.95 -16.40
CA THR A 26 12.08 19.58 -16.19
C THR A 26 11.14 19.57 -14.98
N THR A 27 9.84 19.75 -15.20
CA THR A 27 8.82 19.38 -14.21
C THR A 27 8.77 17.86 -14.17
N SER A 28 9.62 17.22 -13.37
CA SER A 28 9.55 15.79 -13.11
C SER A 28 8.22 15.50 -12.42
N THR A 29 7.32 14.78 -13.08
CA THR A 29 6.11 14.25 -12.43
C THR A 29 6.53 13.43 -11.21
N PRO A 30 5.98 13.70 -10.01
CA PRO A 30 6.30 12.91 -8.82
C PRO A 30 6.04 11.42 -9.06
N ALA A 31 6.92 10.56 -8.52
CA ALA A 31 6.69 9.12 -8.56
C ALA A 31 5.35 8.77 -7.87
N PRO A 32 4.58 7.81 -8.41
CA PRO A 32 3.31 7.43 -7.79
C PRO A 32 3.55 6.84 -6.40
N THR A 33 2.68 7.20 -5.48
CA THR A 33 2.59 6.62 -4.14
C THR A 33 2.26 5.14 -4.22
N LEU A 34 2.52 4.42 -3.12
CA LEU A 34 2.12 3.01 -3.01
C LEU A 34 0.60 2.85 -3.14
N TYR A 35 -0.17 3.81 -2.61
CA TYR A 35 -1.63 3.82 -2.72
C TYR A 35 -2.11 3.91 -4.17
N GLU A 36 -1.49 4.79 -4.97
CA GLU A 36 -1.80 4.93 -6.41
C GLU A 36 -1.47 3.63 -7.17
N ARG A 37 -0.35 2.99 -6.84
CA ARG A 37 0.07 1.73 -7.48
C ARG A 37 -0.86 0.55 -7.21
N VAL A 38 -1.54 0.54 -6.06
CA VAL A 38 -2.52 -0.51 -5.73
C VAL A 38 -3.95 -0.20 -6.20
N GLY A 39 -4.14 0.86 -6.99
CA GLY A 39 -5.42 1.20 -7.63
C GLY A 39 -5.94 2.60 -7.29
N GLY A 40 -5.31 3.28 -6.32
CA GLY A 40 -5.56 4.68 -6.01
C GLY A 40 -7.03 5.00 -5.76
N THR A 41 -7.44 6.18 -6.21
CA THR A 41 -8.77 6.77 -6.00
C THR A 41 -9.84 6.27 -6.97
N THR A 42 -9.55 5.26 -7.80
CA THR A 42 -10.56 4.70 -8.71
C THR A 42 -11.69 4.11 -7.90
N MET A 43 -12.91 4.64 -8.04
CA MET A 43 -14.07 4.15 -7.29
C MET A 43 -14.61 2.87 -7.93
N ILE A 44 -14.84 1.85 -7.09
CA ILE A 44 -15.47 0.58 -7.45
C ILE A 44 -16.53 0.21 -6.41
N THR A 45 -17.46 -0.68 -6.75
CA THR A 45 -18.43 -1.19 -5.79
C THR A 45 -17.72 -1.92 -4.65
N ASP A 46 -18.10 -1.63 -3.39
CA ASP A 46 -17.59 -2.37 -2.24
C ASP A 46 -18.24 -3.77 -2.19
N PRO A 47 -17.49 -4.88 -2.34
CA PRO A 47 -18.07 -6.22 -2.27
C PRO A 47 -18.71 -6.55 -0.91
N SER A 48 -18.22 -5.92 0.16
CA SER A 48 -18.71 -6.10 1.54
C SER A 48 -19.89 -5.18 1.85
N ASN A 49 -20.11 -4.14 1.05
CA ASN A 49 -21.29 -3.29 1.12
C ASN A 49 -21.69 -2.79 -0.29
N PRO A 50 -22.41 -3.63 -1.07
CA PRO A 50 -22.69 -3.35 -2.48
C PRO A 50 -23.49 -2.06 -2.75
N SER A 51 -24.10 -1.47 -1.72
CA SER A 51 -24.79 -0.18 -1.81
C SER A 51 -23.85 1.03 -1.82
N THR A 52 -22.54 0.81 -1.65
CA THR A 52 -21.53 1.85 -1.52
C THR A 52 -20.38 1.67 -2.49
N MET A 53 -19.72 2.78 -2.82
CA MET A 53 -18.48 2.79 -3.60
C MET A 53 -17.29 2.96 -2.67
N ILE A 54 -16.17 2.32 -3.02
CA ILE A 54 -14.90 2.37 -2.29
C ILE A 54 -13.76 2.65 -3.28
N GLU A 55 -12.72 3.36 -2.84
CA GLU A 55 -11.51 3.49 -3.64
C GLU A 55 -10.83 2.12 -3.79
N LYS A 56 -10.41 1.81 -5.02
CA LYS A 56 -9.76 0.55 -5.36
C LYS A 56 -8.50 0.34 -4.53
N GLY A 57 -7.71 1.40 -4.27
CA GLY A 57 -6.53 1.31 -3.41
C GLY A 57 -6.88 0.83 -2.00
N ARG A 58 -7.92 1.40 -1.38
CA ARG A 58 -8.40 0.93 -0.07
C ARG A 58 -8.91 -0.51 -0.13
N LEU A 59 -9.69 -0.87 -1.16
CA LEU A 59 -10.19 -2.24 -1.28
C LEU A 59 -9.02 -3.24 -1.35
N THR A 60 -8.01 -2.96 -2.18
CA THR A 60 -6.84 -3.83 -2.33
C THR A 60 -6.07 -3.97 -1.01
N LEU A 61 -5.86 -2.88 -0.27
CA LEU A 61 -5.22 -2.95 1.05
C LEU A 61 -6.07 -3.72 2.07
N ARG A 62 -7.40 -3.51 2.07
CA ARG A 62 -8.33 -4.24 2.93
C ARG A 62 -8.29 -5.75 2.66
N SER A 63 -8.28 -6.17 1.40
CA SER A 63 -8.19 -7.59 1.03
C SER A 63 -6.92 -8.25 1.56
N VAL A 64 -5.77 -7.56 1.47
CA VAL A 64 -4.52 -8.06 2.04
C VAL A 64 -4.60 -8.15 3.57
N VAL A 65 -5.14 -7.12 4.24
CA VAL A 65 -5.33 -7.11 5.70
C VAL A 65 -6.23 -8.26 6.15
N ASP A 66 -7.37 -8.44 5.51
CA ASP A 66 -8.35 -9.48 5.84
C ASP A 66 -7.76 -10.89 5.69
N SER A 67 -7.00 -11.12 4.61
CA SER A 67 -6.25 -12.37 4.40
C SER A 67 -5.12 -12.58 5.42
N SER A 68 -4.51 -11.49 5.92
CA SER A 68 -3.35 -11.59 6.80
C SER A 68 -3.72 -11.77 8.27
N ILE A 69 -4.81 -11.17 8.76
CA ILE A 69 -5.11 -11.14 10.20
C ILE A 69 -5.16 -12.55 10.81
N LEU A 70 -5.88 -13.48 10.16
CA LEU A 70 -5.99 -14.84 10.70
C LEU A 70 -4.76 -15.69 10.44
N VAL A 71 -3.96 -15.38 9.42
CA VAL A 71 -2.63 -15.99 9.24
C VAL A 71 -1.72 -15.62 10.39
N ILE A 72 -1.64 -14.32 10.70
CA ILE A 72 -0.84 -13.78 11.80
C ILE A 72 -1.34 -14.32 13.15
N ALA A 73 -2.65 -14.27 13.40
CA ALA A 73 -3.20 -14.72 14.66
C ALA A 73 -3.00 -16.23 14.86
N ALA A 74 -3.16 -17.04 13.81
CA ALA A 74 -2.97 -18.48 13.89
C ALA A 74 -1.50 -18.91 14.00
N ASP A 75 -0.54 -18.01 13.79
CA ASP A 75 0.87 -18.33 13.96
C ASP A 75 1.21 -18.61 15.43
N ALA A 76 1.85 -19.75 15.70
CA ALA A 76 2.11 -20.18 17.07
C ALA A 76 2.99 -19.21 17.87
N GLN A 77 3.88 -18.46 17.21
CA GLN A 77 4.73 -17.46 17.86
C GLN A 77 3.93 -16.19 18.20
N LEU A 78 2.97 -15.81 17.36
CA LEU A 78 2.23 -14.55 17.46
C LEU A 78 0.87 -14.69 18.16
N ALA A 79 0.31 -15.89 18.25
CA ALA A 79 -1.00 -16.18 18.87
C ALA A 79 -1.13 -15.60 20.30
N LYS A 80 -0.03 -15.55 21.05
CA LYS A 80 0.06 -14.98 22.41
C LYS A 80 -0.37 -13.50 22.49
N TYR A 81 -0.36 -12.77 21.37
CA TYR A 81 -0.76 -11.36 21.29
C TYR A 81 -2.26 -11.13 21.10
N PHE A 82 -3.02 -12.17 20.76
CA PHE A 82 -4.43 -12.07 20.35
C PHE A 82 -5.45 -12.74 21.30
N PRO A 83 -5.26 -12.80 22.63
CA PRO A 83 -6.18 -13.53 23.50
C PRO A 83 -7.60 -12.96 23.48
N VAL A 84 -7.74 -11.62 23.40
CA VAL A 84 -9.04 -10.95 23.32
C VAL A 84 -9.75 -11.28 22.01
N LEU A 85 -9.03 -11.26 20.88
CA LEU A 85 -9.59 -11.60 19.58
C LEU A 85 -10.10 -13.05 19.56
N PHE A 86 -9.33 -13.99 20.11
CA PHE A 86 -9.78 -15.39 20.18
C PHE A 86 -11.00 -15.59 21.08
N ALA A 87 -11.06 -14.90 22.21
CA ALA A 87 -12.23 -14.95 23.09
C ALA A 87 -13.50 -14.43 22.38
N GLU A 88 -13.38 -13.32 21.65
CA GLU A 88 -14.48 -12.76 20.86
C GLU A 88 -14.94 -13.74 19.76
N LEU A 89 -14.00 -14.29 18.98
CA LEU A 89 -14.31 -15.24 17.91
C LEU A 89 -14.94 -16.54 18.46
N GLY A 90 -14.44 -17.06 19.59
CA GLY A 90 -15.02 -18.22 20.27
C GLY A 90 -16.45 -17.98 20.78
N ALA A 91 -16.81 -16.72 21.03
CA ALA A 91 -18.16 -16.31 21.38
C ALA A 91 -19.02 -15.89 20.17
N SER A 92 -18.59 -16.21 18.94
CA SER A 92 -19.25 -15.80 17.68
C SER A 92 -19.40 -14.28 17.54
N ASN A 93 -18.52 -13.50 18.16
CA ASN A 93 -18.50 -12.05 18.10
C ASN A 93 -17.35 -11.57 17.18
N THR A 94 -17.68 -11.04 16.01
CA THR A 94 -16.70 -10.56 15.03
C THR A 94 -16.42 -9.07 15.10
N SER A 95 -17.02 -8.34 16.06
CA SER A 95 -16.87 -6.87 16.14
C SER A 95 -15.41 -6.43 16.28
N GLY A 96 -14.63 -7.13 17.11
CA GLY A 96 -13.23 -6.81 17.31
C GLY A 96 -12.31 -7.21 16.15
N LEU A 97 -12.68 -8.23 15.38
CA LEU A 97 -12.03 -8.57 14.11
C LEU A 97 -12.28 -7.47 13.07
N SER A 98 -13.54 -7.04 12.91
CA SER A 98 -13.92 -5.95 12.00
C SER A 98 -13.23 -4.64 12.37
N ALA A 99 -13.11 -4.33 13.66
CA ALA A 99 -12.38 -3.15 14.13
C ALA A 99 -10.88 -3.26 13.88
N LEU A 100 -10.28 -4.44 14.02
CA LEU A 100 -8.87 -4.68 13.71
C LEU A 100 -8.59 -4.51 12.21
N SER A 101 -9.39 -5.16 11.36
CA SER A 101 -9.34 -5.02 9.90
C SER A 101 -9.43 -3.56 9.47
N LYS A 102 -10.43 -2.83 9.99
CA LYS A 102 -10.60 -1.40 9.68
C LYS A 102 -9.37 -0.59 10.08
N ASN A 103 -8.93 -0.70 11.34
CA ASN A 103 -7.81 0.12 11.83
C ASN A 103 -6.50 -0.17 11.08
N PHE A 104 -6.23 -1.44 10.77
CA PHE A 104 -5.03 -1.80 10.02
C PHE A 104 -5.12 -1.33 8.57
N THR A 105 -6.30 -1.44 7.94
CA THR A 105 -6.55 -0.88 6.61
C THR A 105 -6.35 0.64 6.60
N ASP A 106 -6.86 1.36 7.59
CA ASP A 106 -6.71 2.82 7.71
C ASP A 106 -5.23 3.22 7.91
N PHE A 107 -4.49 2.46 8.73
CA PHE A 107 -3.04 2.61 8.86
C PHE A 107 -2.34 2.49 7.51
N LEU A 108 -2.60 1.41 6.77
CA LEU A 108 -1.98 1.21 5.46
C LEU A 108 -2.42 2.29 4.46
N CYS A 109 -3.70 2.67 4.41
CA CYS A 109 -4.16 3.76 3.53
C CYS A 109 -3.39 5.06 3.80
N SER A 110 -3.22 5.41 5.08
CA SER A 110 -2.48 6.61 5.49
C SER A 110 -1.00 6.52 5.11
N ALA A 111 -0.35 5.40 5.47
CA ALA A 111 1.09 5.20 5.27
C ALA A 111 1.46 5.04 3.79
N THR A 112 0.56 4.50 2.97
CA THR A 112 0.78 4.31 1.52
C THR A 112 0.48 5.56 0.71
N GLY A 113 -0.07 6.61 1.32
CA GLY A 113 -0.22 7.93 0.70
C GLY A 113 -1.63 8.29 0.23
N SER A 114 -2.68 7.59 0.69
CA SER A 114 -4.06 7.99 0.40
C SER A 114 -4.32 9.44 0.81
N LYS A 115 -5.06 10.17 -0.03
CA LYS A 115 -5.47 11.55 0.22
C LYS A 115 -6.88 11.66 0.79
N ASN A 116 -7.59 10.54 0.89
CA ASN A 116 -8.94 10.51 1.41
C ASN A 116 -8.91 10.54 2.94
N THR A 117 -9.35 11.65 3.53
CA THR A 117 -9.34 11.86 4.98
C THR A 117 -10.26 10.91 5.74
N ALA A 118 -11.23 10.26 5.06
CA ALA A 118 -12.05 9.22 5.67
C ALA A 118 -11.27 7.92 5.93
N TYR A 119 -10.10 7.75 5.31
CA TYR A 119 -9.22 6.58 5.46
C TYR A 119 -8.03 6.83 6.37
N SER A 120 -8.00 8.00 7.03
CA SER A 120 -6.98 8.36 7.99
C SER A 120 -6.97 7.41 9.18
N TYR A 121 -5.78 7.01 9.61
CA TYR A 121 -5.59 6.26 10.84
C TYR A 121 -5.81 7.17 12.05
N THR A 122 -6.77 6.81 12.88
CA THR A 122 -7.14 7.54 14.10
C THR A 122 -6.91 6.71 15.37
N GLY A 123 -6.22 5.57 15.24
CA GLY A 123 -5.89 4.69 16.36
C GLY A 123 -4.81 5.26 17.27
N LYS A 124 -4.41 4.44 18.25
CA LYS A 124 -3.29 4.75 19.15
C LYS A 124 -1.99 4.91 18.37
N SER A 125 -1.00 5.58 18.96
CA SER A 125 0.38 5.53 18.43
C SER A 125 0.83 4.06 18.27
N MET A 126 1.76 3.78 17.35
CA MET A 126 2.26 2.40 17.19
C MET A 126 2.83 1.84 18.50
N LYS A 127 3.45 2.70 19.31
CA LYS A 127 3.95 2.37 20.64
C LYS A 127 2.82 1.98 21.60
N ASP A 128 1.80 2.81 21.73
CA ASP A 128 0.69 2.55 22.66
C ASP A 128 -0.22 1.42 22.18
N ALA A 129 -0.37 1.24 20.87
CA ALA A 129 -1.13 0.15 20.28
C ALA A 129 -0.53 -1.22 20.62
N HIS A 130 0.80 -1.30 20.73
CA HIS A 130 1.54 -2.56 20.95
C HIS A 130 2.11 -2.68 22.38
N ASN A 131 1.66 -1.83 23.30
CA ASN A 131 2.01 -1.91 24.71
C ASN A 131 0.80 -2.42 25.54
N PRO A 132 0.88 -3.58 26.22
CA PRO A 132 -0.21 -4.09 27.06
C PRO A 132 -0.67 -3.14 28.18
N ALA A 133 0.20 -2.25 28.66
CA ALA A 133 -0.15 -1.23 29.66
C ALA A 133 -1.04 -0.11 29.08
N SER A 134 -0.92 0.19 27.78
CA SER A 134 -1.71 1.22 27.07
C SER A 134 -2.88 0.65 26.26
N ASN A 135 -2.82 -0.64 25.92
CA ASN A 135 -3.82 -1.35 25.14
C ASN A 135 -4.07 -2.75 25.70
N SER A 136 -5.19 -2.92 26.41
CA SER A 136 -5.60 -4.19 27.00
C SER A 136 -5.88 -5.31 26.00
N ARG A 137 -5.98 -5.01 24.70
CA ARG A 137 -6.10 -6.02 23.65
C ARG A 137 -4.77 -6.65 23.24
N MET A 138 -3.64 -6.06 23.63
CA MET A 138 -2.30 -6.59 23.33
C MET A 138 -1.85 -7.52 24.46
N GLY A 139 -1.61 -8.80 24.14
CA GLY A 139 -1.33 -9.82 25.14
C GLY A 139 0.05 -9.74 25.81
N ALA A 140 1.06 -9.18 25.13
CA ALA A 140 2.44 -9.09 25.62
C ALA A 140 3.23 -7.99 24.88
N LEU A 141 4.44 -7.68 25.33
CA LEU A 141 5.40 -6.85 24.59
C LEU A 141 6.10 -7.67 23.50
N ALA A 142 6.24 -7.08 22.31
CA ALA A 142 6.91 -7.71 21.18
C ALA A 142 8.43 -7.46 21.16
N ASP A 143 9.18 -8.47 20.71
CA ASP A 143 10.59 -8.33 20.38
C ASP A 143 10.80 -8.27 18.85
N SER A 144 12.06 -8.19 18.41
CA SER A 144 12.40 -8.13 16.98
C SER A 144 12.01 -9.40 16.21
N ALA A 145 12.09 -10.58 16.83
CA ALA A 145 11.75 -11.84 16.16
C ALA A 145 10.24 -11.94 15.93
N ASP A 146 9.43 -11.46 16.88
CA ASP A 146 7.98 -11.37 16.72
C ASP A 146 7.60 -10.38 15.60
N PHE A 147 8.28 -9.23 15.51
CA PHE A 147 8.05 -8.28 14.41
C PHE A 147 8.42 -8.87 13.04
N ASP A 148 9.57 -9.53 12.94
CA ASP A 148 10.02 -10.13 11.68
C ASP A 148 9.08 -11.27 11.25
N LYS A 149 8.56 -12.04 12.20
CA LYS A 149 7.52 -13.05 11.94
C LYS A 149 6.23 -12.43 11.41
N PHE A 150 5.77 -11.34 12.04
CA PHE A 150 4.61 -10.57 11.58
C PHE A 150 4.77 -10.12 10.12
N VAL A 151 5.92 -9.54 9.76
CA VAL A 151 6.20 -9.12 8.38
C VAL A 151 6.19 -10.32 7.42
N GLY A 152 6.75 -11.46 7.83
CA GLY A 152 6.68 -12.71 7.06
C GLY A 152 5.24 -13.17 6.80
N ASP A 153 4.37 -13.10 7.81
CA ASP A 153 2.97 -13.53 7.71
C ASP A 153 2.11 -12.57 6.88
N ILE A 154 2.45 -11.27 6.83
CA ILE A 154 1.91 -10.35 5.82
C ILE A 154 2.26 -10.83 4.40
N GLY A 155 3.49 -11.34 4.20
CA GLY A 155 3.91 -11.97 2.94
C GLY A 155 3.02 -13.14 2.51
N VAL A 156 2.58 -13.96 3.47
CA VAL A 156 1.63 -15.05 3.22
C VAL A 156 0.25 -14.51 2.84
N GLY A 157 -0.25 -13.50 3.54
CA GLY A 157 -1.53 -12.85 3.20
C GLY A 157 -1.51 -12.16 1.84
N LEU A 158 -0.40 -11.56 1.44
CA LEU A 158 -0.19 -11.04 0.07
C LEU A 158 -0.29 -12.15 -0.97
N ALA A 159 0.35 -13.30 -0.72
CA ALA A 159 0.32 -14.43 -1.65
C ALA A 159 -1.10 -14.99 -1.86
N GLN A 160 -1.95 -14.96 -0.82
CA GLN A 160 -3.37 -15.32 -0.94
C GLN A 160 -4.15 -14.36 -1.85
N ASN A 161 -3.66 -13.13 -2.02
CA ASN A 161 -4.21 -12.14 -2.94
C ASN A 161 -3.48 -12.13 -4.30
N GLY A 162 -2.67 -13.15 -4.59
CA GLY A 162 -1.93 -13.29 -5.83
C GLY A 162 -0.73 -12.34 -5.96
N VAL A 163 -0.30 -11.68 -4.87
CA VAL A 163 0.86 -10.79 -4.85
C VAL A 163 2.04 -11.55 -4.23
N THR A 164 3.09 -11.77 -5.01
CA THR A 164 4.30 -12.51 -4.58
C THR A 164 5.55 -11.76 -5.00
N VAL A 165 6.69 -12.08 -4.39
CA VAL A 165 8.00 -11.55 -4.83
C VAL A 165 8.29 -11.90 -6.30
N SER A 166 7.78 -13.02 -6.81
CA SER A 166 8.02 -13.47 -8.18
C SER A 166 7.28 -12.66 -9.23
N ASN A 167 6.09 -12.13 -8.90
CA ASN A 167 5.27 -11.37 -9.86
C ASN A 167 5.18 -9.88 -9.54
N ASN A 168 5.57 -9.45 -8.34
CA ASN A 168 5.44 -8.05 -7.91
C ASN A 168 6.48 -7.66 -6.84
N LYS A 169 7.76 -8.00 -7.07
CA LYS A 169 8.86 -7.79 -6.12
C LYS A 169 8.89 -6.38 -5.51
N GLN A 170 8.85 -5.34 -6.35
CA GLN A 170 8.94 -3.96 -5.89
C GLN A 170 7.80 -3.59 -4.93
N LEU A 171 6.57 -4.05 -5.20
CA LEU A 171 5.43 -3.79 -4.34
C LEU A 171 5.60 -4.45 -2.96
N VAL A 172 6.12 -5.67 -2.95
CA VAL A 172 6.42 -6.40 -1.70
C VAL A 172 7.53 -5.70 -0.93
N ASP A 173 8.63 -5.34 -1.59
CA ASP A 173 9.77 -4.65 -0.96
C ASP A 173 9.35 -3.30 -0.36
N ASP A 174 8.55 -2.51 -1.08
CA ASP A 174 8.07 -1.21 -0.61
C ASP A 174 7.14 -1.33 0.59
N LEU A 175 6.26 -2.35 0.61
CA LEU A 175 5.40 -2.62 1.75
C LEU A 175 6.22 -3.08 2.96
N VAL A 176 7.22 -3.95 2.77
CA VAL A 176 8.13 -4.37 3.85
C VAL A 176 8.89 -3.17 4.41
N ALA A 177 9.41 -2.28 3.55
CA ALA A 177 10.09 -1.07 3.97
C ALA A 177 9.15 -0.16 4.77
N LEU A 178 7.92 0.03 4.29
CA LEU A 178 6.88 0.81 4.99
C LEU A 178 6.59 0.23 6.38
N LEU A 179 6.38 -1.08 6.50
CA LEU A 179 6.13 -1.72 7.79
C LEU A 179 7.33 -1.53 8.73
N ASN A 180 8.57 -1.66 8.24
CA ASN A 180 9.76 -1.46 9.06
C ASN A 180 9.91 -0.04 9.62
N THR A 181 9.21 0.97 9.07
CA THR A 181 9.20 2.32 9.67
C THR A 181 8.57 2.35 11.07
N THR A 182 7.74 1.37 11.43
CA THR A 182 7.10 1.29 12.75
C THR A 182 7.83 0.38 13.74
N LYS A 183 8.87 -0.36 13.28
CA LYS A 183 9.55 -1.39 14.07
C LYS A 183 10.06 -0.86 15.41
N ALA A 184 10.65 0.33 15.42
CA ALA A 184 11.20 0.95 16.63
C ALA A 184 10.14 1.30 17.71
N ASP A 185 8.88 1.51 17.31
CA ASP A 185 7.79 1.76 18.25
C ASP A 185 7.13 0.46 18.72
N ILE A 186 7.12 -0.58 17.89
CA ILE A 186 6.46 -1.86 18.17
C ILE A 186 7.34 -2.80 19.00
N VAL A 187 8.64 -2.83 18.72
CA VAL A 187 9.61 -3.64 19.47
C VAL A 187 9.91 -2.95 20.79
N GLN A 188 9.42 -3.53 21.88
CA GLN A 188 9.46 -2.95 23.23
C GLN A 188 10.07 -3.89 24.27
N ARG A 189 10.64 -5.02 23.81
CA ARG A 189 11.33 -6.02 24.63
C ARG A 189 12.69 -6.36 24.06
#